data_AF-A0A067QXJ2-F1
#
_entry.id   AF-A0A067QXJ2-F1
#
_cell.length_a   1.000
_cell.length_b   1.000
_cell.length_c   1.000
_cell.angle_alpha   90.00
_cell.angle_beta   90.00
_cell.angle_gamma   90.00
#
_symmetry.space_group_name_H-M   'P 1'
#
loop_
_entity.id
_entity.type
_entity.pdbx_description
1 polymer ?
#
loop_
_entity_poly.entity_id
_entity_poly.type
_entity_poly.pdbx_seq_one_letter_code
_entity_poly.pdbx_strand_id
1 'polypeptide(L)'
;MTDFNTDTATVIIVHGYTESHDSNTVQAIRDAYLHASDLNVVVFNWWMLARGPHYDVAARNTMEAGRRLANFLDSLIRETQTTALRGLHIVGFSLGAQVAGIAASQLKTGLVPRITALDPAKPKFEIRTNDERLDAGDAEFVQVIHTASGFLSFLEPVGHADFYPNGGKAPQPPCSAEEALVCSHRMACTYFAESVYRPLAFPASLCDSWNNFKQGKCHGNIKVFMGAFAPTSARGKFYLKTNSEAPYGEGQGATAAEDISTPSPNCNSSYATDINSKNSLGSENAPRTTQYFSNGPTDPSIQVNNDTHVSKTERKAAATSPFLSIFILLIVLFVIFILVLSLNVVMVYCRWANVTKQKRSFNLASF
;
A
#
# COMPACT_ATOMS: atom_id res chain seq x y z
N MET A 1 -8.24 -27.86 -8.78
CA MET A 1 -8.33 -27.49 -7.34
C MET A 1 -8.75 -28.74 -6.61
N THR A 2 -7.94 -29.32 -5.72
CA THR A 2 -8.33 -30.56 -5.01
C THR A 2 -8.92 -30.30 -3.63
N ASP A 3 -8.70 -29.11 -3.05
CA ASP A 3 -9.05 -28.82 -1.65
C ASP A 3 -9.91 -27.54 -1.51
N PHE A 4 -10.51 -27.02 -2.59
CA PHE A 4 -11.36 -25.82 -2.51
C PHE A 4 -12.71 -26.19 -1.88
N ASN A 5 -13.10 -25.51 -0.81
CA ASN A 5 -14.36 -25.74 -0.12
C ASN A 5 -15.41 -24.70 -0.55
N THR A 6 -16.47 -25.14 -1.22
CA THR A 6 -17.55 -24.25 -1.72
C THR A 6 -18.43 -23.68 -0.62
N ASP A 7 -18.41 -24.26 0.58
CA ASP A 7 -19.25 -23.83 1.70
C ASP A 7 -18.58 -22.76 2.57
N THR A 8 -17.30 -22.45 2.32
CA THR A 8 -16.52 -21.45 3.06
C THR A 8 -16.26 -20.19 2.25
N ALA A 9 -16.00 -19.08 2.96
CA ALA A 9 -15.59 -17.82 2.33
C ALA A 9 -14.28 -17.98 1.54
N THR A 10 -14.03 -17.06 0.61
CA THR A 10 -12.80 -17.07 -0.21
C THR A 10 -12.12 -15.71 -0.13
N VAL A 11 -10.86 -15.71 0.31
CA VAL A 11 -10.00 -14.52 0.33
C VAL A 11 -8.98 -14.61 -0.79
N ILE A 12 -8.95 -13.58 -1.65
CA ILE A 12 -7.95 -13.42 -2.71
C ILE A 12 -6.91 -12.41 -2.26
N ILE A 13 -5.63 -12.78 -2.23
CA ILE A 13 -4.53 -11.89 -1.89
C ILE A 13 -3.80 -11.47 -3.16
N VAL A 14 -3.64 -10.16 -3.36
CA VAL A 14 -3.00 -9.56 -4.55
C VAL A 14 -1.81 -8.68 -4.12
N HIS A 15 -0.61 -9.13 -4.47
CA HIS A 15 0.64 -8.47 -4.09
C HIS A 15 0.94 -7.20 -4.93
N GLY A 16 1.91 -6.40 -4.47
CA GLY A 16 2.27 -5.11 -5.07
C GLY A 16 3.40 -5.16 -6.10
N TYR A 17 3.93 -3.97 -6.40
CA TYR A 17 5.11 -3.77 -7.27
C TYR A 17 6.34 -4.48 -6.68
N THR A 18 7.14 -5.13 -7.54
CA THR A 18 8.34 -5.93 -7.15
C THR A 18 8.09 -7.09 -6.20
N GLU A 19 6.84 -7.39 -5.87
CA GLU A 19 6.46 -8.50 -5.01
C GLU A 19 6.07 -9.76 -5.81
N SER A 20 5.93 -10.86 -5.09
CA SER A 20 5.45 -12.15 -5.56
C SER A 20 4.66 -12.85 -4.44
N HIS A 21 4.19 -14.06 -4.70
CA HIS A 21 3.56 -14.90 -3.68
C HIS A 21 4.40 -15.13 -2.40
N ASP A 22 5.74 -15.07 -2.48
CA ASP A 22 6.64 -15.31 -1.35
C ASP A 22 6.96 -14.03 -0.56
N SER A 23 6.43 -12.88 -0.98
CA SER A 23 6.69 -11.61 -0.29
C SER A 23 6.02 -11.60 1.08
N ASN A 24 6.67 -10.99 2.08
CA ASN A 24 6.18 -10.95 3.46
C ASN A 24 4.77 -10.37 3.56
N THR A 25 4.45 -9.39 2.70
CA THR A 25 3.11 -8.82 2.61
C THR A 25 2.05 -9.90 2.38
N VAL A 26 2.33 -10.84 1.48
CA VAL A 26 1.43 -11.95 1.15
C VAL A 26 1.42 -12.97 2.27
N GLN A 27 2.61 -13.39 2.74
CA GLN A 27 2.76 -14.43 3.76
C GLN A 27 2.06 -14.02 5.06
N ALA A 28 2.25 -12.78 5.52
CA ALA A 28 1.65 -12.27 6.76
C ALA A 28 0.12 -12.27 6.71
N ILE A 29 -0.48 -11.83 5.60
CA ILE A 29 -1.95 -11.82 5.43
C ILE A 29 -2.49 -13.24 5.33
N ARG A 30 -1.83 -14.09 4.53
CA ARG A 30 -2.19 -15.50 4.37
C ARG A 30 -2.20 -16.22 5.71
N ASP A 31 -1.11 -16.11 6.47
CA ASP A 31 -0.95 -16.79 7.75
C ASP A 31 -1.98 -16.32 8.77
N ALA A 32 -2.28 -15.02 8.77
CA ALA A 32 -3.32 -14.47 9.62
C ALA A 32 -4.69 -15.08 9.33
N TYR A 33 -5.08 -15.19 8.06
CA TYR A 33 -6.35 -15.83 7.69
C TYR A 33 -6.38 -17.33 7.97
N LEU A 34 -5.31 -18.06 7.63
CA LEU A 34 -5.23 -19.50 7.87
C LEU A 34 -5.23 -19.86 9.36
N HIS A 35 -4.79 -18.93 10.21
CA HIS A 35 -4.88 -19.07 11.66
C HIS A 35 -6.29 -18.75 12.18
N ALA A 36 -6.89 -17.63 11.75
CA ALA A 36 -8.10 -17.09 12.35
C ALA A 36 -9.41 -17.71 11.84
N SER A 37 -9.42 -18.38 10.68
CA SER A 37 -10.67 -18.83 10.06
C SER A 37 -10.49 -20.06 9.17
N ASP A 38 -11.56 -20.85 9.06
CA ASP A 38 -11.65 -21.91 8.05
C ASP A 38 -12.24 -21.33 6.77
N LEU A 39 -11.36 -20.98 5.82
CA LEU A 39 -11.71 -20.35 4.56
C LEU A 39 -10.70 -20.70 3.46
N ASN A 40 -11.08 -20.46 2.20
CA ASN A 40 -10.16 -20.60 1.08
C ASN A 40 -9.25 -19.36 0.98
N VAL A 41 -7.93 -19.54 1.06
CA VAL A 41 -6.95 -18.48 0.74
C VAL A 41 -6.33 -18.74 -0.62
N VAL A 42 -6.52 -17.80 -1.55
CA VAL A 42 -5.95 -17.86 -2.91
C VAL A 42 -5.00 -16.69 -3.10
N VAL A 43 -3.76 -16.97 -3.50
CA VAL A 43 -2.78 -15.94 -3.84
C VAL A 43 -2.74 -15.76 -5.35
N PHE A 44 -3.06 -14.56 -5.83
CA PHE A 44 -2.93 -14.20 -7.24
C PHE A 44 -1.51 -13.73 -7.52
N ASN A 45 -0.68 -14.62 -8.07
CA ASN A 45 0.73 -14.34 -8.33
C ASN A 45 0.92 -13.77 -9.75
N TRP A 46 1.13 -12.46 -9.83
CA TRP A 46 1.31 -11.71 -11.07
C TRP A 46 2.71 -11.08 -11.18
N TRP A 47 3.69 -11.64 -10.45
CA TRP A 47 5.06 -11.11 -10.31
C TRP A 47 5.75 -10.74 -11.64
N MET A 48 5.53 -11.52 -12.72
CA MET A 48 6.13 -11.22 -14.03
C MET A 48 5.66 -9.88 -14.60
N LEU A 49 4.39 -9.52 -14.33
CA LEU A 49 3.78 -8.26 -14.74
C LEU A 49 4.08 -7.13 -13.76
N ALA A 50 4.34 -7.44 -12.49
CA ALA A 50 4.66 -6.50 -11.41
C ALA A 50 6.17 -6.21 -11.26
N ARG A 51 7.04 -6.89 -12.02
CA ARG A 51 8.50 -6.82 -11.85
C ARG A 51 9.06 -5.42 -12.12
N GLY A 52 10.07 -5.04 -11.34
CA GLY A 52 10.87 -3.84 -11.60
C GLY A 52 11.90 -4.05 -12.72
N PRO A 53 12.67 -3.00 -13.08
CA PRO A 53 12.70 -1.67 -12.48
C PRO A 53 11.73 -0.64 -13.10
N HIS A 54 10.99 -1.01 -14.15
CA HIS A 54 10.13 -0.07 -14.89
C HIS A 54 8.74 0.04 -14.24
N TYR A 55 8.59 0.93 -13.27
CA TYR A 55 7.32 1.13 -12.55
C TYR A 55 6.16 1.51 -13.48
N ASP A 56 6.41 2.33 -14.51
CA ASP A 56 5.38 2.74 -15.47
C ASP A 56 4.81 1.53 -16.26
N VAL A 57 5.66 0.56 -16.58
CA VAL A 57 5.26 -0.69 -17.23
C VAL A 57 4.41 -1.52 -16.27
N ALA A 58 4.86 -1.72 -15.02
CA ALA A 58 4.11 -2.46 -14.02
C ALA A 58 2.73 -1.82 -13.72
N ALA A 59 2.68 -0.49 -13.62
CA ALA A 59 1.44 0.25 -13.43
C ALA A 59 0.47 0.11 -14.61
N ARG A 60 0.96 0.04 -15.87
CA ARG A 60 0.11 -0.27 -17.04
C ARG A 60 -0.36 -1.72 -17.02
N ASN A 61 0.51 -2.65 -16.64
CA ASN A 61 0.18 -4.08 -16.59
C ASN A 61 -0.91 -4.43 -15.57
N THR A 62 -1.25 -3.53 -14.64
CA THR A 62 -2.38 -3.72 -13.72
C THR A 62 -3.71 -3.95 -14.45
N MET A 63 -3.91 -3.34 -15.63
CA MET A 63 -5.10 -3.58 -16.45
C MET A 63 -5.20 -5.04 -16.91
N GLU A 64 -4.09 -5.58 -17.42
CA GLU A 64 -4.02 -6.97 -17.87
C GLU A 64 -4.06 -7.96 -16.71
N ALA A 65 -3.42 -7.64 -15.59
CA ALA A 65 -3.48 -8.44 -14.37
C ALA A 65 -4.90 -8.48 -13.79
N GLY A 66 -5.60 -7.34 -13.74
CA GLY A 66 -6.99 -7.23 -13.31
C GLY A 66 -7.93 -8.04 -14.21
N ARG A 67 -7.77 -7.93 -15.53
CA ARG A 67 -8.52 -8.75 -16.51
C ARG A 67 -8.32 -10.25 -16.31
N ARG A 68 -7.07 -10.67 -16.06
CA ARG A 68 -6.75 -12.09 -15.78
C ARG A 68 -7.38 -12.57 -14.49
N LEU A 69 -7.35 -11.74 -13.44
CA LEU A 69 -8.00 -12.06 -12.17
C LEU A 69 -9.53 -12.12 -12.32
N ALA A 70 -10.14 -11.16 -13.03
CA ALA A 70 -11.58 -11.16 -13.31
C ALA A 70 -12.02 -12.44 -14.02
N ASN A 71 -11.31 -12.86 -15.07
CA ASN A 71 -11.59 -14.11 -15.79
C ASN A 71 -11.49 -15.35 -14.89
N PHE A 72 -10.48 -15.40 -14.02
CA PHE A 72 -10.33 -16.48 -13.06
C PHE A 72 -11.49 -16.52 -12.08
N LEU A 73 -11.85 -15.38 -11.49
CA LEU A 73 -12.97 -15.26 -10.55
C LEU A 73 -14.29 -15.64 -11.21
N ASP A 74 -14.55 -15.15 -12.42
CA ASP A 74 -15.73 -15.51 -13.21
C ASP A 74 -15.84 -17.02 -13.42
N SER A 75 -14.73 -17.71 -13.72
CA SER A 75 -14.72 -19.17 -13.87
C SER A 75 -14.95 -19.87 -12.53
N LEU A 76 -14.28 -19.44 -11.47
CA LEU A 76 -14.48 -19.97 -10.12
C LEU A 76 -15.93 -19.83 -9.67
N ILE A 77 -16.54 -18.65 -9.87
CA ILE A 77 -17.92 -18.37 -9.47
C ILE A 77 -18.91 -19.22 -10.28
N ARG A 78 -18.67 -19.42 -11.59
CA ARG A 78 -19.49 -20.33 -12.40
C ARG A 78 -19.38 -21.79 -11.95
N GLU A 79 -18.16 -22.27 -11.72
CA GLU A 79 -17.90 -23.66 -11.31
C GLU A 79 -18.47 -23.97 -9.92
N THR A 80 -18.53 -22.97 -9.04
CA THR A 80 -19.04 -23.10 -7.66
C THR A 80 -20.51 -22.72 -7.54
N GLN A 81 -21.23 -22.54 -8.66
CA GLN A 81 -22.65 -22.16 -8.68
C GLN A 81 -22.94 -20.92 -7.82
N THR A 82 -22.10 -19.90 -7.93
CA THR A 82 -22.17 -18.60 -7.22
C THR A 82 -21.86 -18.62 -5.72
N THR A 83 -21.62 -19.78 -5.10
CA THR A 83 -21.28 -19.87 -3.67
C THR A 83 -20.01 -19.09 -3.33
N ALA A 84 -18.97 -19.19 -4.17
CA ALA A 84 -17.72 -18.47 -3.98
C ALA A 84 -17.90 -16.94 -3.98
N LEU A 85 -18.88 -16.39 -4.72
CA LEU A 85 -19.12 -14.95 -4.78
C LEU A 85 -19.63 -14.40 -3.44
N ARG A 86 -20.52 -15.12 -2.75
CA ARG A 86 -21.20 -14.62 -1.53
C ARG A 86 -20.24 -14.31 -0.38
N GLY A 87 -19.12 -15.02 -0.31
CA GLY A 87 -18.07 -14.84 0.69
C GLY A 87 -16.76 -14.34 0.10
N LEU A 88 -16.78 -13.74 -1.10
CA LEU A 88 -15.56 -13.29 -1.77
C LEU A 88 -15.03 -11.99 -1.14
N HIS A 89 -13.76 -12.01 -0.78
CA HIS A 89 -13.03 -10.83 -0.29
C HIS A 89 -11.69 -10.72 -1.01
N ILE A 90 -11.46 -9.60 -1.70
CA ILE A 90 -10.18 -9.33 -2.34
C ILE A 90 -9.36 -8.37 -1.47
N VAL A 91 -8.15 -8.77 -1.10
CA VAL A 91 -7.18 -7.97 -0.36
C VAL A 91 -6.02 -7.62 -1.28
N GLY A 92 -5.88 -6.36 -1.64
CA GLY A 92 -4.84 -5.89 -2.55
C GLY A 92 -3.90 -4.89 -1.89
N PHE A 93 -2.60 -5.06 -2.08
CA PHE A 93 -1.58 -4.14 -1.58
C PHE A 93 -0.93 -3.34 -2.70
N SER A 94 -0.73 -2.02 -2.51
CA SER A 94 0.00 -1.18 -3.48
C SER A 94 -0.60 -1.24 -4.89
N LEU A 95 0.15 -1.62 -5.93
CA LEU A 95 -0.39 -1.90 -7.27
C LEU A 95 -1.43 -3.03 -7.27
N GLY A 96 -1.33 -3.99 -6.34
CA GLY A 96 -2.30 -5.07 -6.17
C GLY A 96 -3.68 -4.58 -5.73
N ALA A 97 -3.76 -3.44 -5.02
CA ALA A 97 -5.04 -2.79 -4.71
C ALA A 97 -5.73 -2.25 -5.98
N GLN A 98 -4.93 -1.73 -6.92
CA GLN A 98 -5.44 -1.29 -8.22
C GLN A 98 -5.92 -2.49 -9.05
N VAL A 99 -5.14 -3.58 -9.06
CA VAL A 99 -5.54 -4.85 -9.70
C VAL A 99 -6.84 -5.40 -9.10
N ALA A 100 -7.04 -5.30 -7.79
CA ALA A 100 -8.27 -5.73 -7.13
C ALA A 100 -9.50 -4.95 -7.61
N GLY A 101 -9.42 -3.62 -7.66
CA GLY A 101 -10.50 -2.77 -8.18
C GLY A 101 -10.82 -3.06 -9.65
N ILE A 102 -9.79 -3.04 -10.51
CA ILE A 102 -9.91 -3.35 -11.94
C ILE A 102 -10.50 -4.76 -12.19
N ALA A 103 -10.12 -5.75 -11.39
CA ALA A 103 -10.67 -7.10 -11.53
C ALA A 103 -12.16 -7.14 -11.16
N ALA A 104 -12.56 -6.43 -10.11
CA ALA A 104 -13.94 -6.42 -9.64
C ALA A 104 -14.87 -5.65 -10.60
N SER A 105 -14.43 -4.52 -11.17
CA SER A 105 -15.20 -3.78 -12.18
C SER A 105 -15.38 -4.53 -13.50
N GLN A 106 -14.48 -5.46 -13.82
CA GLN A 106 -14.55 -6.31 -15.02
C GLN A 106 -15.30 -7.63 -14.81
N LEU A 107 -15.77 -7.90 -13.58
CA LEU A 107 -16.45 -9.15 -13.25
C LEU A 107 -17.83 -9.20 -13.90
N LYS A 108 -18.17 -10.32 -14.56
CA LYS A 108 -19.46 -10.47 -15.26
C LYS A 108 -20.49 -11.22 -14.41
N THR A 109 -20.01 -11.94 -13.41
CA THR A 109 -20.81 -12.84 -12.58
C THR A 109 -21.48 -12.15 -11.37
N GLY A 110 -21.18 -10.88 -11.12
CA GLY A 110 -21.81 -10.08 -10.08
C GLY A 110 -20.86 -9.04 -9.48
N LEU A 111 -21.33 -8.36 -8.43
CA LEU A 111 -20.53 -7.40 -7.68
C LEU A 111 -19.77 -8.12 -6.56
N VAL A 112 -18.48 -7.81 -6.38
CA VAL A 112 -17.68 -8.39 -5.29
C VAL A 112 -18.21 -7.85 -3.95
N PRO A 113 -18.41 -8.69 -2.91
CA PRO A 113 -18.90 -8.21 -1.61
C PRO A 113 -17.92 -7.28 -0.90
N ARG A 114 -16.61 -7.58 -0.96
CA ARG A 114 -15.61 -6.83 -0.20
C ARG A 114 -14.28 -6.69 -0.92
N ILE A 115 -13.76 -5.47 -0.95
CA ILE A 115 -12.36 -5.16 -1.24
C ILE A 115 -11.72 -4.53 -0.02
N THR A 116 -10.47 -4.91 0.27
CA THR A 116 -9.60 -4.20 1.20
C THR A 116 -8.33 -3.77 0.48
N ALA A 117 -8.20 -2.46 0.31
CA ALA A 117 -7.07 -1.83 -0.35
C ALA A 117 -6.04 -1.36 0.68
N LEU A 118 -4.88 -1.99 0.67
CA LEU A 118 -3.79 -1.71 1.58
C LEU A 118 -2.82 -0.73 0.90
N ASP A 119 -2.89 0.53 1.33
CA ASP A 119 -2.14 1.67 0.83
C ASP A 119 -2.08 1.71 -0.72
N PRO A 120 -3.23 1.85 -1.40
CA PRO A 120 -3.32 1.69 -2.85
C PRO A 120 -2.39 2.65 -3.58
N ALA A 121 -1.66 2.15 -4.57
CA ALA A 121 -0.64 2.93 -5.27
C ALA A 121 -1.26 4.12 -6.02
N LYS A 122 -0.78 5.33 -5.72
CA LYS A 122 -1.19 6.58 -6.37
C LYS A 122 -0.49 6.83 -7.71
N PRO A 123 0.84 6.74 -7.82
CA PRO A 123 1.53 7.19 -9.03
C PRO A 123 1.06 6.43 -10.28
N LYS A 124 0.70 7.19 -11.33
CA LYS A 124 0.07 6.74 -12.60
C LYS A 124 -1.43 6.42 -12.51
N PHE A 125 -2.06 6.47 -11.35
CA PHE A 125 -3.49 6.22 -11.16
C PHE A 125 -4.25 7.51 -10.80
N GLU A 126 -3.57 8.54 -10.29
CA GLU A 126 -4.17 9.83 -9.97
C GLU A 126 -4.70 10.60 -11.19
N ILE A 127 -4.25 10.22 -12.39
CA ILE A 127 -4.69 10.78 -13.68
C ILE A 127 -5.72 9.91 -14.39
N ARG A 128 -6.09 8.75 -13.83
CA ARG A 128 -6.96 7.77 -14.46
C ARG A 128 -8.42 7.97 -14.06
N THR A 129 -9.33 7.58 -14.94
CA THR A 129 -10.77 7.51 -14.62
C THR A 129 -11.04 6.34 -13.67
N ASN A 130 -12.23 6.34 -13.05
CA ASN A 130 -12.62 5.29 -12.13
C ASN A 130 -12.60 3.89 -12.77
N ASP A 131 -12.94 3.75 -14.05
CA ASP A 131 -12.89 2.46 -14.76
C ASP A 131 -11.46 1.85 -14.89
N GLU A 132 -10.41 2.63 -14.62
CA GLU A 132 -9.00 2.22 -14.81
C GLU A 132 -8.18 2.22 -13.50
N ARG A 133 -8.86 2.33 -12.35
CA ARG A 133 -8.25 2.34 -11.01
C ARG A 133 -9.25 1.87 -9.96
N LEU A 134 -8.77 1.62 -8.74
CA LEU A 134 -9.62 1.37 -7.59
C LEU A 134 -10.53 2.57 -7.29
N ASP A 135 -11.82 2.31 -7.11
CA ASP A 135 -12.78 3.24 -6.53
C ASP A 135 -13.85 2.52 -5.67
N ALA A 136 -14.73 3.30 -5.02
CA ALA A 136 -15.75 2.77 -4.14
C ALA A 136 -16.76 1.87 -4.86
N GLY A 137 -17.05 2.13 -6.14
CA GLY A 137 -18.02 1.38 -6.96
C GLY A 137 -17.59 -0.04 -7.33
N ASP A 138 -16.32 -0.42 -7.11
CA ASP A 138 -15.78 -1.72 -7.50
C ASP A 138 -16.35 -2.91 -6.71
N ALA A 139 -16.93 -2.67 -5.52
CA ALA A 139 -17.48 -3.71 -4.66
C ALA A 139 -18.65 -3.17 -3.82
N GLU A 140 -19.44 -4.06 -3.21
CA GLU A 140 -20.48 -3.67 -2.25
C GLU A 140 -19.88 -2.89 -1.06
N PHE A 141 -18.66 -3.24 -0.68
CA PHE A 141 -17.88 -2.51 0.30
C PHE A 141 -16.39 -2.48 -0.04
N VAL A 142 -15.80 -1.28 -0.04
CA VAL A 142 -14.38 -1.04 -0.29
C VAL A 142 -13.85 -0.31 0.93
N GLN A 143 -13.00 -0.97 1.72
CA GLN A 143 -12.22 -0.26 2.73
C GLN A 143 -10.80 0.00 2.24
N VAL A 144 -10.24 1.14 2.64
CA VAL A 144 -8.88 1.54 2.30
C VAL A 144 -8.11 1.83 3.57
N ILE A 145 -6.89 1.30 3.70
CA ILE A 145 -5.98 1.60 4.80
C ILE A 145 -4.82 2.41 4.23
N HIS A 146 -4.74 3.67 4.61
CA HIS A 146 -3.71 4.60 4.16
C HIS A 146 -2.60 4.72 5.20
N THR A 147 -1.36 4.52 4.78
CA THR A 147 -0.17 4.65 5.64
C THR A 147 0.95 5.47 5.01
N ALA A 148 0.93 5.67 3.68
CA ALA A 148 1.85 6.57 2.96
C ALA A 148 1.12 7.53 1.99
N SER A 149 -0.02 8.08 2.43
CA SER A 149 -0.84 9.05 1.69
C SER A 149 -0.05 10.29 1.23
N GLY A 150 -0.42 10.78 0.05
CA GLY A 150 0.15 11.97 -0.56
C GLY A 150 1.40 11.69 -1.40
N PHE A 151 2.07 10.56 -1.18
CA PHE A 151 3.25 10.13 -1.94
C PHE A 151 2.99 8.81 -2.67
N LEU A 152 3.06 7.68 -1.98
CA LEU A 152 2.84 6.35 -2.56
C LEU A 152 1.35 6.00 -2.63
N SER A 153 0.54 6.51 -1.70
CA SER A 153 -0.92 6.31 -1.72
C SER A 153 -1.70 7.62 -1.87
N PHE A 154 -2.99 7.50 -2.16
CA PHE A 154 -3.92 8.62 -2.30
C PHE A 154 -4.04 9.37 -0.98
N LEU A 155 -4.17 10.69 -1.07
CA LEU A 155 -4.49 11.53 0.09
C LEU A 155 -6.01 11.58 0.31
N GLU A 156 -6.74 11.78 -0.78
CA GLU A 156 -8.20 11.79 -0.80
C GLU A 156 -8.75 10.36 -0.73
N PRO A 157 -9.97 10.19 -0.19
CA PRO A 157 -10.61 8.89 -0.08
C PRO A 157 -10.87 8.28 -1.45
N VAL A 158 -10.66 6.96 -1.57
CA VAL A 158 -10.91 6.18 -2.78
C VAL A 158 -11.80 4.96 -2.53
N GLY A 159 -12.29 4.77 -1.30
CA GLY A 159 -13.23 3.70 -0.97
C GLY A 159 -14.54 4.22 -0.38
N HIS A 160 -15.28 3.27 0.19
CA HIS A 160 -16.44 3.54 1.02
C HIS A 160 -16.02 4.05 2.41
N ALA A 161 -15.04 3.38 3.01
CA ALA A 161 -14.45 3.73 4.29
C ALA A 161 -12.93 3.80 4.19
N ASP A 162 -12.37 4.97 4.47
CA ASP A 162 -10.94 5.24 4.32
C ASP A 162 -10.33 5.48 5.70
N PHE A 163 -9.43 4.60 6.10
CA PHE A 163 -8.78 4.60 7.40
C PHE A 163 -7.38 5.20 7.29
N TYR A 164 -7.07 6.15 8.17
CA TYR A 164 -5.82 6.90 8.19
C TYR A 164 -5.12 6.74 9.55
N PRO A 165 -4.53 5.56 9.84
CA PRO A 165 -3.72 5.36 11.04
C PRO A 165 -2.60 6.39 11.11
N ASN A 166 -2.50 7.07 12.25
CA ASN A 166 -1.53 8.13 12.51
C ASN A 166 -1.62 9.30 11.52
N GLY A 167 -2.81 9.54 10.96
CA GLY A 167 -3.04 10.53 9.91
C GLY A 167 -2.75 10.04 8.50
N GLY A 168 -2.38 8.76 8.35
CA GLY A 168 -2.21 8.03 7.10
C GLY A 168 -1.00 8.43 6.26
N LYS A 169 -0.07 9.21 6.81
CA LYS A 169 1.14 9.67 6.12
C LYS A 169 2.37 8.96 6.66
N ALA A 170 3.43 8.94 5.85
CA ALA A 170 4.75 8.58 6.31
C ALA A 170 5.38 9.73 7.14
N PRO A 171 6.20 9.44 8.16
CA PRO A 171 6.45 8.11 8.70
C PRO A 171 5.28 7.61 9.59
N GLN A 172 4.99 6.32 9.51
CA GLN A 172 4.23 5.60 10.52
C GLN A 172 5.10 5.35 11.77
N PRO A 173 4.53 5.22 12.98
CA PRO A 173 5.29 5.12 14.22
C PRO A 173 6.38 4.04 14.27
N PRO A 174 6.18 2.82 13.71
CA PRO A 174 7.22 1.78 13.70
C PRO A 174 8.36 2.02 12.70
N CYS A 175 8.26 3.04 11.84
CA CYS A 175 9.18 3.23 10.73
C CYS A 175 10.31 4.20 11.05
N SER A 176 11.55 3.79 10.77
CA SER A 176 12.72 4.65 10.86
C SER A 176 12.68 5.79 9.84
N ALA A 177 13.46 6.84 10.07
CA ALA A 177 13.55 7.97 9.16
C ALA A 177 14.14 7.59 7.78
N GLU A 178 15.05 6.62 7.75
CA GLU A 178 15.78 6.21 6.52
C GLU A 178 14.88 5.46 5.54
N GLU A 179 13.96 4.63 6.05
CA GLU A 179 13.04 3.82 5.24
C GLU A 179 11.58 4.28 5.37
N ALA A 180 11.37 5.50 5.88
CA ALA A 180 10.08 6.03 6.29
C ALA A 180 8.97 5.76 5.26
N LEU A 181 9.25 5.99 3.97
CA LEU A 181 8.24 5.86 2.93
C LEU A 181 7.87 4.40 2.61
N VAL A 182 8.87 3.54 2.39
CA VAL A 182 8.65 2.12 2.02
C VAL A 182 8.14 1.32 3.21
N CYS A 183 8.71 1.55 4.40
CA CYS A 183 8.23 0.93 5.62
C CYS A 183 6.78 1.33 5.89
N SER A 184 6.45 2.63 5.80
CA SER A 184 5.08 3.10 6.02
C SER A 184 4.11 2.50 5.02
N HIS A 185 4.48 2.40 3.74
CA HIS A 185 3.67 1.75 2.72
C HIS A 185 3.26 0.33 3.15
N ARG A 186 4.25 -0.47 3.57
CA ARG A 186 4.05 -1.85 4.04
C ARG A 186 3.30 -1.96 5.38
N MET A 187 3.27 -0.91 6.21
CA MET A 187 2.51 -0.94 7.48
C MET A 187 1.01 -1.13 7.28
N ALA A 188 0.43 -0.77 6.13
CA ALA A 188 -0.97 -1.08 5.86
C ALA A 188 -1.24 -2.60 5.89
N CYS A 189 -0.30 -3.39 5.37
CA CYS A 189 -0.33 -4.85 5.49
C CYS A 189 -0.17 -5.32 6.93
N THR A 190 0.83 -4.78 7.64
CA THR A 190 1.10 -5.18 9.02
C THR A 190 -0.11 -4.95 9.94
N TYR A 191 -0.72 -3.76 9.87
CA TYR A 191 -1.91 -3.44 10.65
C TYR A 191 -3.11 -4.30 10.23
N PHE A 192 -3.29 -4.53 8.93
CA PHE A 192 -4.37 -5.38 8.46
C PHE A 192 -4.22 -6.83 8.92
N ALA A 193 -3.04 -7.41 8.79
CA ALA A 193 -2.77 -8.77 9.27
C ALA A 193 -2.99 -8.88 10.79
N GLU A 194 -2.56 -7.89 11.58
CA GLU A 194 -2.83 -7.89 13.03
C GLU A 194 -4.34 -7.82 13.32
N SER A 195 -5.11 -7.04 12.53
CA SER A 195 -6.56 -6.95 12.70
C SER A 195 -7.31 -8.26 12.42
N VAL A 196 -6.72 -9.18 11.65
CA VAL A 196 -7.29 -10.52 11.42
C VAL A 196 -7.13 -11.37 12.68
N TYR A 197 -5.95 -11.34 13.31
CA TYR A 197 -5.72 -12.02 14.59
C TYR A 197 -6.51 -11.37 15.74
N ARG A 198 -6.63 -10.03 15.72
CA ARG A 198 -7.18 -9.22 16.81
C ARG A 198 -8.23 -8.25 16.27
N PRO A 199 -9.50 -8.69 16.13
CA PRO A 199 -10.56 -7.90 15.50
C PRO A 199 -10.84 -6.53 16.14
N LEU A 200 -10.50 -6.37 17.42
CA LEU A 200 -10.75 -5.14 18.19
C LEU A 200 -9.52 -4.25 18.37
N ALA A 201 -8.38 -4.60 17.74
CA ALA A 201 -7.09 -3.93 17.96
C ALA A 201 -7.05 -2.48 17.45
N PHE A 202 -7.82 -2.14 16.41
CA PHE A 202 -7.71 -0.85 15.72
C PHE A 202 -9.00 -0.01 15.76
N PRO A 203 -9.43 0.48 16.94
CA PRO A 203 -10.59 1.36 17.03
C PRO A 203 -10.31 2.69 16.31
N ALA A 204 -11.17 3.05 15.37
CA ALA A 204 -11.06 4.23 14.55
C ALA A 204 -12.32 5.10 14.64
N SER A 205 -12.12 6.41 14.74
CA SER A 205 -13.21 7.38 14.87
C SER A 205 -13.48 8.07 13.54
N LEU A 206 -14.75 8.14 13.13
CA LEU A 206 -15.19 8.94 12.00
C LEU A 206 -14.84 10.42 12.26
N CYS A 207 -14.12 11.05 11.35
CA CYS A 207 -13.70 12.45 11.52
C CYS A 207 -13.34 13.08 10.17
N ASP A 208 -13.50 14.39 10.03
CA ASP A 208 -13.23 15.07 8.75
C ASP A 208 -11.74 15.30 8.48
N SER A 209 -10.91 15.33 9.52
CA SER A 209 -9.46 15.53 9.37
C SER A 209 -8.66 14.99 10.56
N TRP A 210 -7.41 14.64 10.30
CA TRP A 210 -6.43 14.27 11.33
C TRP A 210 -6.26 15.34 12.41
N ASN A 211 -6.32 16.62 12.03
CA ASN A 211 -6.16 17.72 12.98
C ASN A 211 -7.34 17.77 13.97
N ASN A 212 -8.57 17.62 13.49
CA ASN A 212 -9.76 17.55 14.34
C ASN A 212 -9.72 16.31 15.25
N PHE A 213 -9.28 15.18 14.72
CA PHE A 213 -9.08 13.95 15.50
C PHE A 213 -8.08 14.18 16.64
N LYS A 214 -6.89 14.74 16.36
CA LYS A 214 -5.87 15.03 17.39
C LYS A 214 -6.34 16.01 18.47
N GLN A 215 -7.21 16.95 18.11
CA GLN A 215 -7.80 17.92 19.03
C GLN A 215 -8.99 17.35 19.82
N GLY A 216 -9.32 16.07 19.66
CA GLY A 216 -10.43 15.42 20.36
C GLY A 216 -11.83 15.82 19.87
N LYS A 217 -11.93 16.60 18.79
CA LYS A 217 -13.20 17.13 18.27
C LYS A 217 -14.16 16.05 17.76
N CYS A 218 -13.65 14.86 17.48
CA CYS A 218 -14.40 13.72 16.95
C CYS A 218 -14.56 12.59 17.99
N HIS A 219 -14.35 12.84 19.28
CA HIS A 219 -14.42 11.80 20.31
C HIS A 219 -15.80 11.11 20.34
N GLY A 220 -16.88 11.89 20.26
CA GLY A 220 -18.26 11.40 20.31
C GLY A 220 -18.81 10.88 18.98
N ASN A 221 -18.01 10.88 17.91
CA ASN A 221 -18.44 10.38 16.62
C ASN A 221 -18.50 8.85 16.60
N ILE A 222 -19.10 8.30 15.54
CA ILE A 222 -19.16 6.86 15.29
C ILE A 222 -17.74 6.27 15.32
N LYS A 223 -17.60 5.16 16.04
CA LYS A 223 -16.36 4.37 16.10
C LYS A 223 -16.59 3.02 15.45
N VAL A 224 -15.63 2.59 14.65
CA VAL A 224 -15.59 1.25 14.04
C VAL A 224 -14.16 0.70 14.15
N PHE A 225 -13.98 -0.60 13.94
CA PHE A 225 -12.63 -1.19 13.92
C PHE A 225 -12.09 -1.21 12.49
N MET A 226 -10.89 -0.68 12.29
CA MET A 226 -10.16 -0.80 11.03
C MET A 226 -9.73 -2.25 10.81
N GLY A 227 -9.79 -2.73 9.57
CA GLY A 227 -9.21 -4.02 9.19
C GLY A 227 -10.23 -5.10 8.84
N ALA A 228 -9.91 -6.36 9.09
CA ALA A 228 -10.65 -7.52 8.57
C ALA A 228 -12.16 -7.50 8.87
N PHE A 229 -12.53 -6.97 10.05
CA PHE A 229 -13.91 -6.93 10.53
C PHE A 229 -14.54 -5.53 10.47
N ALA A 230 -13.98 -4.60 9.69
CA ALA A 230 -14.63 -3.31 9.47
C ALA A 230 -16.06 -3.52 8.94
N PRO A 231 -17.09 -2.86 9.52
CA PRO A 231 -18.47 -3.09 9.15
C PRO A 231 -18.72 -2.57 7.74
N THR A 232 -19.44 -3.34 6.93
CA THR A 232 -19.73 -3.00 5.52
C THR A 232 -20.62 -1.75 5.37
N SER A 233 -21.23 -1.27 6.45
CA SER A 233 -21.96 -0.01 6.52
C SER A 233 -21.09 1.21 6.82
N ALA A 234 -19.80 1.05 7.16
CA ALA A 234 -18.90 2.16 7.45
C ALA A 234 -18.75 3.06 6.21
N ARG A 235 -18.89 4.37 6.39
CA ARG A 235 -18.71 5.36 5.33
C ARG A 235 -17.92 6.56 5.82
N GLY A 236 -17.02 7.07 4.99
CA GLY A 236 -16.24 8.27 5.24
C GLY A 236 -14.82 8.03 5.78
N LYS A 237 -14.22 9.08 6.34
CA LYS A 237 -12.82 9.08 6.80
C LYS A 237 -12.72 8.73 8.27
N PHE A 238 -11.93 7.72 8.58
CA PHE A 238 -11.70 7.24 9.93
C PHE A 238 -10.24 7.46 10.33
N TYR A 239 -10.03 7.93 11.55
CA TYR A 239 -8.70 8.20 12.09
C TYR A 239 -8.49 7.43 13.39
N LEU A 240 -7.25 7.00 13.59
CA LEU A 240 -6.80 6.23 14.75
C LEU A 240 -5.31 6.46 14.99
N LYS A 241 -4.84 6.06 16.17
CA LYS A 241 -3.41 5.96 16.50
C LYS A 241 -3.00 4.50 16.60
N THR A 242 -1.71 4.24 16.46
CA THR A 242 -1.11 2.92 16.66
C THR A 242 0.17 3.05 17.48
N ASN A 243 0.57 1.97 18.15
CA ASN A 243 1.86 1.88 18.83
C ASN A 243 3.01 1.87 17.82
N SER A 244 4.23 2.16 18.31
CA SER A 244 5.47 2.03 17.54
C SER A 244 6.00 0.60 17.49
N GLU A 245 5.53 -0.28 18.37
CA GLU A 245 5.93 -1.68 18.47
C GLU A 245 4.70 -2.58 18.49
N ALA A 246 4.88 -3.85 18.14
CA ALA A 246 3.81 -4.83 18.21
C ALA A 246 3.44 -5.17 19.68
N PRO A 247 2.16 -5.45 19.98
CA PRO A 247 1.00 -5.29 19.10
C PRO A 247 0.74 -3.81 18.79
N TYR A 248 0.50 -3.51 17.51
CA TYR A 248 0.42 -2.14 17.02
C TYR A 248 -0.92 -1.47 17.34
N GLY A 249 -1.99 -2.24 17.48
CA GLY A 249 -3.30 -1.71 17.85
C GLY A 249 -3.32 -1.10 19.26
N GLU A 250 -4.11 -0.05 19.47
CA GLU A 250 -4.36 0.54 20.80
C GLU A 250 -5.68 0.05 21.44
N GLY A 251 -6.43 -0.81 20.74
CA GLY A 251 -7.74 -1.31 21.17
C GLY A 251 -7.70 -2.48 22.16
N GLN A 252 -8.89 -2.98 22.52
CA GLN A 252 -9.01 -4.14 23.40
C GLN A 252 -8.39 -5.39 22.75
N GLY A 253 -7.64 -6.18 23.52
CA GLY A 253 -6.85 -7.30 23.01
C GLY A 253 -5.42 -6.93 22.56
N ALA A 254 -5.05 -5.64 22.56
CA ALA A 254 -3.64 -5.22 22.42
C ALA A 254 -2.83 -5.33 23.72
N THR A 255 -3.51 -5.33 24.89
CA THR A 255 -2.86 -5.31 26.21
C THR A 255 -3.18 -6.52 27.10
N ALA A 256 -3.89 -7.53 26.59
CA ALA A 256 -4.11 -8.75 27.35
C ALA A 256 -2.81 -9.57 27.36
N ALA A 257 -2.23 -9.76 28.55
CA ALA A 257 -1.16 -10.72 28.83
C ALA A 257 -1.56 -12.20 28.55
N GLU A 258 -2.67 -12.43 27.85
CA GLU A 258 -3.28 -13.74 27.63
C GLU A 258 -2.93 -14.39 26.29
N ASP A 259 -2.12 -13.76 25.44
CA ASP A 259 -1.76 -14.40 24.17
C ASP A 259 -0.34 -14.09 23.70
N ILE A 260 0.63 -14.67 24.42
CA ILE A 260 2.03 -14.75 24.01
C ILE A 260 2.18 -15.73 22.81
N SER A 261 1.14 -16.50 22.47
CA SER A 261 1.14 -17.45 21.35
C SER A 261 0.71 -16.88 20.00
N THR A 262 -0.03 -15.75 19.94
CA THR A 262 -0.40 -15.16 18.64
C THR A 262 0.79 -14.44 17.99
N PRO A 263 1.17 -14.83 16.77
CA PRO A 263 2.23 -14.14 16.04
C PRO A 263 1.85 -12.68 15.78
N SER A 264 2.77 -11.75 16.04
CA SER A 264 2.63 -10.38 15.52
C SER A 264 3.12 -10.35 14.08
N PRO A 265 2.23 -10.08 13.10
CA PRO A 265 2.64 -10.04 11.70
C PRO A 265 3.60 -8.87 11.47
N ASN A 266 4.56 -9.06 10.56
CA ASN A 266 5.48 -8.01 10.15
C ASN A 266 5.73 -8.10 8.63
N CYS A 267 5.14 -7.16 7.88
CA CYS A 267 5.33 -7.10 6.43
C CYS A 267 6.66 -6.39 6.03
N ASN A 268 7.42 -5.88 6.99
CA ASN A 268 8.70 -5.17 6.83
C ASN A 268 9.96 -6.01 7.13
N SER A 269 9.86 -7.19 7.77
CA SER A 269 11.05 -8.01 8.05
C SER A 269 11.59 -8.64 6.76
N SER A 270 12.90 -8.88 6.66
CA SER A 270 13.39 -9.86 5.69
C SER A 270 13.27 -11.25 6.32
N TYR A 271 12.69 -12.23 5.62
CA TYR A 271 12.44 -13.59 6.13
C TYR A 271 13.71 -14.37 6.53
N ALA A 272 14.90 -13.75 6.46
CA ALA A 272 16.20 -14.40 6.63
C ALA A 272 16.65 -14.58 8.10
N THR A 273 15.98 -13.98 9.10
CA THR A 273 16.49 -13.99 10.49
C THR A 273 15.71 -14.87 11.49
N ASP A 274 14.50 -15.31 11.20
CA ASP A 274 13.66 -16.04 12.19
C ASP A 274 13.69 -17.57 12.09
N ILE A 275 14.39 -18.15 11.12
CA ILE A 275 14.52 -19.62 10.99
C ILE A 275 15.45 -20.19 12.09
N ASN A 276 16.36 -19.39 12.65
CA ASN A 276 17.32 -19.87 13.65
C ASN A 276 16.80 -19.86 15.10
N SER A 277 15.59 -19.38 15.38
CA SER A 277 15.05 -19.32 16.76
C SER A 277 13.96 -20.35 17.08
N LYS A 278 13.46 -21.12 16.10
CA LYS A 278 12.34 -22.08 16.30
C LYS A 278 12.64 -23.55 15.98
N ASN A 279 13.92 -23.94 15.85
CA ASN A 279 14.30 -25.37 15.83
C ASN A 279 14.45 -25.92 17.26
N SER A 280 13.37 -25.95 18.02
CA SER A 280 13.21 -26.84 19.18
C SER A 280 11.78 -26.77 19.70
N LEU A 281 10.85 -27.42 19.01
CA LEU A 281 9.65 -28.06 19.56
C LEU A 281 8.90 -28.71 18.39
N GLY A 282 9.00 -30.04 18.33
CA GLY A 282 8.24 -30.83 17.37
C GLY A 282 6.75 -30.81 17.72
N SER A 283 5.91 -30.68 16.70
CA SER A 283 4.55 -31.19 16.70
C SER A 283 4.13 -31.45 15.26
N GLU A 284 3.85 -32.72 14.98
CA GLU A 284 3.24 -33.23 13.76
C GLU A 284 1.86 -32.58 13.54
N ASN A 285 1.64 -32.04 12.34
CA ASN A 285 0.42 -32.09 11.53
C ASN A 285 0.50 -31.01 10.42
N ALA A 286 0.66 -31.44 9.18
CA ALA A 286 0.53 -30.61 7.96
C ALA A 286 -0.26 -31.39 6.89
N PRO A 287 -0.93 -30.74 5.91
CA PRO A 287 -0.97 -29.30 5.64
C PRO A 287 -2.39 -28.70 5.53
N ARG A 288 -2.55 -27.40 5.81
CA ARG A 288 -3.69 -26.59 5.29
C ARG A 288 -3.22 -25.84 4.06
N THR A 289 -3.88 -26.09 2.93
CA THR A 289 -3.32 -25.82 1.60
C THR A 289 -3.54 -24.37 1.17
N THR A 290 -2.45 -23.64 0.98
CA THR A 290 -2.47 -22.37 0.23
C THR A 290 -2.45 -22.68 -1.26
N GLN A 291 -3.36 -22.11 -2.03
CA GLN A 291 -3.34 -22.27 -3.48
C GLN A 291 -2.63 -21.09 -4.14
N TYR A 292 -1.52 -21.39 -4.82
CA TYR A 292 -0.78 -20.44 -5.64
C TYR A 292 -1.20 -20.61 -7.09
N PHE A 293 -1.73 -19.55 -7.68
CA PHE A 293 -1.96 -19.51 -9.13
C PHE A 293 -0.92 -18.61 -9.79
N SER A 294 -0.05 -19.24 -10.59
CA SER A 294 0.86 -18.56 -11.52
C SER A 294 0.44 -18.88 -12.95
N ASN A 295 -0.08 -17.90 -13.69
CA ASN A 295 -0.29 -18.05 -15.13
C ASN A 295 1.00 -17.69 -15.88
N GLY A 296 1.94 -18.63 -15.93
CA GLY A 296 3.02 -18.64 -16.93
C GLY A 296 2.45 -19.05 -18.29
N PRO A 297 2.87 -18.43 -19.42
CA PRO A 297 2.36 -18.81 -20.73
C PRO A 297 3.00 -20.11 -21.21
N THR A 298 2.18 -21.12 -21.54
CA THR A 298 2.54 -22.16 -22.52
C THR A 298 1.95 -21.80 -23.88
N ASP A 299 2.14 -20.56 -24.31
CA ASP A 299 1.76 -20.10 -25.64
C ASP A 299 3.03 -19.70 -26.42
N PRO A 300 3.42 -20.47 -27.46
CA PRO A 300 4.58 -20.15 -28.30
C PRO A 300 4.38 -18.91 -29.20
N SER A 301 3.27 -18.17 -29.11
CA SER A 301 3.02 -16.98 -29.92
C SER A 301 3.57 -15.66 -29.34
N ILE A 302 4.23 -15.67 -28.18
CA ILE A 302 5.03 -14.51 -27.75
C ILE A 302 6.40 -14.58 -28.43
N GLN A 303 6.45 -14.12 -29.68
CA GLN A 303 7.69 -13.76 -30.34
C GLN A 303 8.28 -12.55 -29.60
N VAL A 304 9.30 -12.81 -28.78
CA VAL A 304 10.28 -11.80 -28.41
C VAL A 304 11.01 -11.44 -29.70
N ASN A 305 10.55 -10.40 -30.40
CA ASN A 305 11.23 -9.89 -31.59
C ASN A 305 12.61 -9.34 -31.20
N ASN A 306 13.61 -10.22 -31.24
CA ASN A 306 15.02 -9.90 -31.40
C ASN A 306 15.35 -10.06 -32.89
N ASP A 307 15.05 -9.04 -33.70
CA ASP A 307 15.60 -8.95 -35.04
C ASP A 307 16.21 -7.57 -35.27
N THR A 308 17.53 -7.53 -35.10
CA THR A 308 18.42 -6.56 -35.71
C THR A 308 18.47 -6.80 -37.21
N HIS A 309 17.70 -6.04 -37.98
CA HIS A 309 17.98 -5.82 -39.40
C HIS A 309 18.41 -4.37 -39.64
N VAL A 310 19.71 -4.22 -39.93
CA VAL A 310 20.34 -3.02 -40.44
C VAL A 310 19.75 -2.69 -41.81
N SER A 311 19.03 -1.57 -41.92
CA SER A 311 18.88 -0.84 -43.17
C SER A 311 19.49 0.55 -43.02
N LYS A 312 20.44 0.85 -43.90
CA LYS A 312 21.08 2.16 -44.01
C LYS A 312 20.04 3.14 -44.55
N THR A 313 19.68 4.16 -43.77
CA THR A 313 19.14 5.41 -44.32
C THR A 313 19.60 6.59 -43.46
N GLU A 314 20.46 7.38 -44.09
CA GLU A 314 20.92 8.76 -43.83
C GLU A 314 20.63 9.41 -42.46
N ARG A 315 21.72 9.80 -41.79
CA ARG A 315 21.72 10.76 -40.68
C ARG A 315 21.22 12.13 -41.20
N LYS A 316 20.12 12.63 -40.65
CA LYS A 316 19.92 14.07 -40.46
C LYS A 316 19.89 14.35 -38.97
N ALA A 317 20.93 15.05 -38.51
CA ALA A 317 21.00 15.59 -37.15
C ALA A 317 19.81 16.53 -36.95
N ALA A 318 19.00 16.26 -35.91
CA ALA A 318 17.98 17.18 -35.47
C ALA A 318 18.68 18.42 -34.88
N ALA A 319 18.60 19.54 -35.59
CA ALA A 319 19.01 20.83 -35.07
C ALA A 319 18.10 21.18 -33.88
N THR A 320 18.68 21.19 -32.67
CA THR A 320 18.02 21.73 -31.49
C THR A 320 17.78 23.22 -31.70
N SER A 321 16.52 23.63 -31.60
CA SER A 321 16.09 25.03 -31.70
C SER A 321 16.95 25.94 -30.79
N PRO A 322 17.52 27.06 -31.30
CA PRO A 322 18.30 27.99 -30.49
C PRO A 322 17.51 28.60 -29.33
N PHE A 323 16.17 28.54 -29.38
CA PHE A 323 15.29 28.98 -28.31
C PHE A 323 15.32 28.07 -27.07
N LEU A 324 15.56 26.76 -27.25
CA LEU A 324 15.59 25.80 -26.13
C LEU A 324 16.88 25.95 -25.31
N SER A 325 18.01 26.20 -25.97
CA SER A 325 19.30 26.44 -25.29
C SER A 325 19.34 27.79 -24.56
N ILE A 326 18.72 28.83 -25.12
CA ILE A 326 18.60 30.14 -24.44
C ILE A 326 17.67 30.04 -23.23
N PHE A 327 16.57 29.30 -23.33
CA PHE A 327 15.64 29.12 -22.21
C PHE A 327 16.28 28.38 -21.03
N ILE A 328 17.06 27.32 -21.31
CA ILE A 328 17.82 26.61 -20.28
C ILE A 328 18.87 27.53 -19.64
N LEU A 329 19.57 28.35 -20.42
CA LEU A 329 20.56 29.30 -19.90
C LEU A 329 19.92 30.37 -18.99
N LEU A 330 18.75 30.88 -19.36
CA LEU A 330 18.01 31.86 -18.54
C LEU A 330 17.53 31.26 -17.21
N ILE A 331 17.08 30.00 -17.21
CA ILE A 331 16.71 29.29 -15.97
C ILE A 331 17.92 29.12 -15.06
N VAL A 332 19.07 28.71 -15.62
CA VAL A 332 20.31 28.54 -14.84
C VAL A 332 20.77 29.88 -14.24
N LEU A 333 20.74 30.97 -15.02
CA LEU A 333 21.10 32.30 -14.51
C LEU A 333 20.12 32.80 -13.44
N PHE A 334 18.82 32.51 -13.57
CA PHE A 334 17.82 32.86 -12.57
C PHE A 334 18.02 32.11 -11.25
N VAL A 335 18.33 30.81 -11.29
CA VAL A 335 18.65 30.02 -10.10
C VAL A 335 19.92 30.53 -9.41
N ILE A 336 20.97 30.86 -10.19
CA ILE A 336 22.20 31.45 -9.65
C ILE A 336 21.91 32.80 -8.99
N PHE A 337 21.07 33.65 -9.60
CA PHE A 337 20.69 34.94 -9.03
C PHE A 337 19.94 34.80 -7.70
N ILE A 338 19.00 33.85 -7.59
CA ILE A 338 18.30 33.55 -6.34
C ILE A 338 19.28 33.09 -5.26
N LEU A 339 20.20 32.18 -5.60
CA LEU A 339 21.20 31.67 -4.66
C LEU A 339 22.12 32.80 -4.14
N VAL A 340 22.56 33.69 -5.03
CA VAL A 340 23.37 34.88 -4.66
C VAL A 340 22.59 35.85 -3.79
N LEU A 341 21.29 36.07 -4.05
CA LEU A 341 20.44 36.88 -3.18
C LEU A 341 20.33 36.26 -1.77
N SER A 342 20.07 34.95 -1.69
CA SER A 342 19.97 34.26 -0.40
C SER A 342 21.27 34.29 0.39
N LEU A 343 22.43 34.17 -0.25
CA LEU A 343 23.74 34.31 0.41
C LEU A 343 23.99 35.73 0.91
N ASN A 344 23.61 36.76 0.14
CA ASN A 344 23.73 38.15 0.57
C ASN A 344 22.81 38.47 1.76
N VAL A 345 21.57 37.96 1.76
CA VAL A 345 20.65 38.11 2.90
C VAL A 345 21.22 37.45 4.16
N VAL A 346 21.79 36.24 4.05
CA VAL A 346 22.45 35.54 5.17
C VAL A 346 23.66 36.32 5.66
N MET A 347 24.50 36.87 4.77
CA MET A 347 25.65 37.68 5.17
C MET A 347 25.25 38.97 5.89
N VAL A 348 24.21 39.66 5.41
CA VAL A 348 23.67 40.86 6.08
C VAL A 348 23.13 40.51 7.47
N TYR A 349 22.43 39.38 7.60
CA TYR A 349 21.90 38.91 8.88
C TYR A 349 23.03 38.53 9.86
N CYS A 350 24.08 37.86 9.39
CA CYS A 350 25.27 37.55 10.18
C CYS A 350 26.03 38.80 10.63
N ARG A 351 26.12 39.83 9.77
CA ARG A 351 26.76 41.12 10.12
C ARG A 351 25.97 41.86 11.19
N TRP A 352 24.64 41.83 11.11
CA TRP A 352 23.75 42.43 12.11
C TRP A 352 23.78 41.69 13.47
N ALA A 353 23.85 40.34 13.43
CA ALA A 353 24.01 39.51 14.62
C ALA A 353 25.36 39.75 15.35
N ASN A 354 26.44 40.00 14.61
CA ASN A 354 27.74 40.33 15.22
C ASN A 354 27.78 41.72 15.84
N VAL A 355 27.14 42.73 15.23
CA VAL A 355 27.05 44.09 15.81
C VAL A 355 26.22 44.12 17.09
N THR A 356 25.17 43.30 17.18
CA THR A 356 24.34 43.18 18.40
C THR A 356 25.03 42.42 19.53
N LYS A 357 25.88 41.42 19.23
CA LYS A 357 26.75 40.77 20.23
C LYS A 357 27.79 41.73 20.81
N GLN A 358 28.42 42.56 19.97
CA GLN A 358 29.46 43.50 20.40
C GLN A 358 28.92 44.65 21.27
N LYS A 359 27.65 45.06 21.08
CA LYS A 359 26.97 46.01 21.97
C LYS A 359 26.57 45.41 23.34
N ARG A 360 26.35 44.10 23.43
CA ARG A 360 26.05 43.42 24.72
C ARG A 360 27.30 43.21 25.58
N SER A 361 28.49 43.06 24.99
CA SER A 361 29.75 42.91 25.74
C SER A 361 30.28 44.23 26.33
N PHE A 362 29.88 45.39 25.81
CA PHE A 362 30.28 46.70 26.37
C PHE A 362 29.48 47.13 27.61
N ASN A 363 28.31 46.53 27.89
CA ASN A 363 27.47 46.87 29.05
C ASN A 363 27.73 45.98 30.29
N LEU A 364 28.70 45.07 30.24
CA LEU A 364 29.04 44.15 31.33
C LEU A 364 30.41 44.43 31.98
N ALA A 365 31.08 45.54 31.61
CA ALA A 365 32.41 45.90 32.11
C ALA A 365 32.45 47.18 32.96
N SER A 366 31.29 47.62 33.48
CA SER A 366 31.19 48.74 34.41
C SER A 366 30.36 48.33 35.63
N PHE A 367 31.01 47.67 36.58
CA PHE A 367 30.69 47.68 38.01
C PHE A 367 31.96 47.34 38.80
#